data_AF-A0A2D9T3X8-F1
#
_entry.id   AF-A0A2D9T3X8-F1
#
_cell.length_a   1.000
_cell.length_b   1.000
_cell.length_c   1.000
_cell.angle_alpha   90.00
_cell.angle_beta   90.00
_cell.angle_gamma   90.00
#
_symmetry.space_group_name_H-M   'P 1'
#
loop_
_entity.id
_entity.type
_entity.pdbx_description
1 polymer ?
#
loop_
_entity_poly.entity_id
_entity_poly.type
_entity_poly.pdbx_seq_one_letter_code
_entity_poly.pdbx_strand_id
1 'polypeptide(L)'
;MRRFRPCLVPALLLALVGCEDPADPPAPAAEPTDEVAAPERETVEAPIADEAAAGLREAGEALGAALEAGAAVQADTPCGTAYQGALAMIAALREETGQEGTGEPPDEASFLRACNALPPEAQQCMIMSYALEHQEECEAWKQDERVLAMRRELAEVAGPPPAGSTAP
;
A
#
# COMPACT_ATOMS: atom_id res chain seq x y z
N MET A 1 -40.36 -34.42 5.37
CA MET A 1 -41.17 -33.83 4.29
C MET A 1 -40.24 -33.04 3.39
N ARG A 2 -40.00 -33.54 2.18
CA ARG A 2 -39.09 -32.98 1.16
C ARG A 2 -39.86 -31.99 0.28
N ARG A 3 -39.28 -30.82 -0.03
CA ARG A 3 -39.61 -30.06 -1.26
C ARG A 3 -38.32 -29.53 -1.89
N PHE A 4 -37.79 -30.38 -2.78
CA PHE A 4 -36.88 -30.02 -3.86
C PHE A 4 -37.59 -29.03 -4.81
N ARG A 5 -36.89 -27.99 -5.27
CA ARG A 5 -37.30 -27.20 -6.43
C ARG A 5 -36.12 -27.08 -7.39
N PRO A 6 -36.06 -27.91 -8.44
CA PRO A 6 -35.12 -27.77 -9.53
C PRO A 6 -35.73 -26.86 -10.61
N CYS A 7 -34.98 -25.86 -11.06
CA CYS A 7 -35.22 -25.22 -12.35
C CYS A 7 -34.01 -25.52 -13.23
N LEU A 8 -34.17 -26.59 -13.99
CA LEU A 8 -33.33 -27.03 -15.10
C LEU A 8 -33.97 -26.52 -16.40
N VAL A 9 -33.11 -26.11 -17.34
CA VAL A 9 -33.27 -26.15 -18.82
C VAL A 9 -34.00 -24.93 -19.45
N PRO A 10 -33.66 -24.46 -20.69
CA PRO A 10 -32.77 -25.03 -21.73
C PRO A 10 -31.69 -24.11 -22.34
N ALA A 11 -30.76 -24.79 -23.01
CA ALA A 11 -29.98 -24.29 -24.15
C ALA A 11 -30.86 -24.01 -25.38
N LEU A 12 -30.59 -22.92 -26.12
CA LEU A 12 -31.05 -22.76 -27.50
C LEU A 12 -30.08 -21.90 -28.36
N LEU A 13 -29.45 -22.59 -29.30
CA LEU A 13 -29.23 -22.25 -30.72
C LEU A 13 -28.67 -20.86 -31.12
N LEU A 14 -27.42 -20.92 -31.60
CA LEU A 14 -26.94 -20.49 -32.94
C LEU A 14 -27.85 -19.58 -33.77
N ALA A 15 -27.37 -18.36 -34.03
CA ALA A 15 -27.68 -17.62 -35.25
C ALA A 15 -26.37 -17.03 -35.83
N LEU A 16 -25.90 -17.66 -36.90
CA LEU A 16 -24.97 -17.10 -37.88
C LEU A 16 -25.72 -16.10 -38.75
N VAL A 17 -25.31 -14.83 -38.74
CA VAL A 17 -25.48 -13.89 -39.86
C VAL A 17 -24.18 -13.11 -39.97
N GLY A 18 -23.45 -13.35 -41.06
CA GLY A 18 -22.29 -12.55 -41.47
C GLY A 18 -22.69 -11.35 -42.31
N CYS A 19 -21.72 -10.43 -42.43
CA CYS A 19 -21.54 -9.26 -43.31
C CYS A 19 -20.81 -8.22 -42.43
N GLU A 20 -19.71 -7.57 -42.77
CA GLU A 20 -18.93 -7.41 -44.01
C GLU A 20 -17.73 -6.55 -43.57
N ASP A 21 -16.52 -6.91 -43.95
CA ASP A 21 -15.30 -6.11 -43.78
C ASP A 21 -15.17 -5.24 -45.04
N PRO A 22 -15.12 -3.89 -44.95
CA PRO A 22 -13.80 -3.25 -45.03
C PRO A 22 -13.71 -1.86 -44.37
N ALA A 23 -12.58 -1.59 -43.72
CA ALA A 23 -11.78 -0.36 -43.81
C ALA A 23 -10.99 -0.20 -42.50
N ASP A 24 -9.87 -0.89 -42.44
CA ASP A 24 -8.77 -0.55 -41.53
C ASP A 24 -8.32 0.88 -41.88
N PRO A 25 -8.52 1.88 -41.00
CA PRO A 25 -7.89 3.18 -41.21
C PRO A 25 -6.37 2.95 -41.16
N PRO A 26 -5.59 3.53 -42.09
CA PRO A 26 -4.14 3.39 -42.03
C PRO A 26 -3.69 3.85 -40.65
N ALA A 27 -3.06 2.93 -39.92
CA ALA A 27 -2.40 3.22 -38.67
C ALA A 27 -1.56 4.48 -38.86
N PRO A 28 -1.66 5.48 -37.96
CA PRO A 28 -0.71 6.58 -37.99
C PRO A 28 0.68 5.96 -37.96
N ALA A 29 1.48 6.25 -38.99
CA ALA A 29 2.88 5.93 -39.01
C ALA A 29 3.46 6.51 -37.72
N ALA A 30 3.73 5.63 -36.75
CA ALA A 30 4.55 5.96 -35.62
C ALA A 30 5.91 6.27 -36.22
N GLU A 31 6.20 7.57 -36.34
CA GLU A 31 7.57 8.00 -36.52
C GLU A 31 8.38 7.32 -35.41
N PRO A 32 9.54 6.73 -35.72
CA PRO A 32 10.39 6.13 -34.72
C PRO A 32 10.78 7.25 -33.77
N THR A 33 10.08 7.35 -32.65
CA THR A 33 10.50 8.13 -31.50
C THR A 33 11.83 7.55 -31.11
N ASP A 34 12.86 8.34 -31.42
CA ASP A 34 14.21 8.29 -30.91
C ASP A 34 14.22 7.50 -29.59
N GLU A 35 14.63 6.23 -29.70
CA GLU A 35 14.87 5.37 -28.57
C GLU A 35 15.98 6.06 -27.78
N VAL A 36 15.58 6.87 -26.80
CA VAL A 36 16.48 7.45 -25.82
C VAL A 36 17.13 6.25 -25.16
N ALA A 37 18.33 5.92 -25.64
CA ALA A 37 19.17 4.86 -25.10
C ALA A 37 19.19 5.06 -23.59
N ALA A 38 18.55 4.15 -22.86
CA ALA A 38 18.61 4.15 -21.41
C ALA A 38 20.10 4.18 -21.05
N PRO A 39 20.56 5.15 -20.26
CA PRO A 39 21.97 5.18 -19.87
C PRO A 39 22.32 3.82 -19.29
N GLU A 40 23.37 3.19 -19.83
CA GLU A 40 23.87 1.92 -19.33
C GLU A 40 24.09 2.07 -17.83
N ARG A 41 23.27 1.36 -17.05
CA ARG A 41 23.39 1.34 -15.59
C ARG A 41 24.63 0.52 -15.27
N GLU A 42 25.77 1.19 -15.13
CA GLU A 42 26.99 0.57 -14.64
C GLU A 42 26.76 0.18 -13.16
N THR A 43 26.58 -1.11 -12.91
CA THR A 43 26.53 -1.66 -11.56
C THR A 43 27.93 -1.64 -10.98
N VAL A 44 28.19 -0.68 -10.09
CA VAL A 44 29.44 -0.63 -9.33
C VAL A 44 29.34 -1.64 -8.19
N GLU A 45 30.06 -2.76 -8.30
CA GLU A 45 30.29 -3.68 -7.17
C GLU A 45 31.25 -3.03 -6.18
N ALA A 46 30.74 -2.12 -5.35
CA ALA A 46 31.47 -1.61 -4.20
C ALA A 46 31.29 -2.59 -3.03
N PRO A 47 32.38 -3.05 -2.38
CA PRO A 47 32.26 -3.87 -1.18
C PRO A 47 31.56 -3.07 -0.08
N ILE A 48 30.44 -3.59 0.42
CA ILE A 48 29.79 -3.04 1.62
C ILE A 48 30.66 -3.43 2.81
N ALA A 49 31.12 -2.44 3.58
CA ALA A 49 31.89 -2.70 4.80
C ALA A 49 31.08 -3.60 5.75
N ASP A 50 31.74 -4.56 6.41
CA ASP A 50 31.08 -5.54 7.29
C ASP A 50 30.23 -4.89 8.39
N GLU A 51 30.66 -3.71 8.87
CA GLU A 51 29.94 -2.91 9.86
C GLU A 51 28.63 -2.34 9.30
N ALA A 52 28.63 -1.89 8.05
CA ALA A 52 27.42 -1.44 7.36
C ALA A 52 26.47 -2.63 7.10
N ALA A 53 27.01 -3.80 6.77
CA ALA A 53 26.21 -5.02 6.62
C ALA A 53 25.60 -5.48 7.96
N ALA A 54 26.29 -5.30 9.09
CA ALA A 54 25.76 -5.57 10.41
C ALA A 54 24.61 -4.62 10.79
N GLY A 55 24.80 -3.31 10.58
CA GLY A 55 23.76 -2.32 10.84
C GLY A 55 22.49 -2.52 10.01
N LEU A 56 22.62 -2.93 8.73
CA LEU A 56 21.47 -3.26 7.89
C LEU A 56 20.68 -4.47 8.40
N ARG A 57 21.37 -5.48 8.96
CA ARG A 57 20.72 -6.66 9.51
C ARG A 57 19.93 -6.33 10.77
N GLU A 58 20.54 -5.59 11.69
CA GLU A 58 19.90 -5.11 12.91
C GLU A 58 18.67 -4.25 12.59
N ALA A 59 18.78 -3.32 11.63
CA ALA A 59 17.65 -2.52 11.18
C ALA A 59 16.53 -3.37 10.56
N GLY A 60 16.89 -4.43 9.82
CA GLY A 60 15.93 -5.37 9.25
C GLY A 60 15.20 -6.20 10.30
N GLU A 61 15.90 -6.65 11.34
CA GLU A 61 15.33 -7.39 12.48
C GLU A 61 14.35 -6.50 13.27
N ALA A 62 14.76 -5.28 13.60
CA ALA A 62 13.90 -4.32 14.29
C ALA A 62 12.63 -3.96 13.49
N LEU A 63 12.78 -3.75 12.17
CA LEU A 63 11.64 -3.50 11.29
C LEU A 63 10.71 -4.72 11.21
N GLY A 64 11.26 -5.93 11.12
CA GLY A 64 10.49 -7.17 11.11
C GLY A 64 9.65 -7.34 12.37
N ALA A 65 10.26 -7.17 13.54
CA ALA A 65 9.58 -7.24 14.83
C ALA A 65 8.45 -6.20 14.93
N ALA A 66 8.70 -4.97 14.45
CA ALA A 66 7.71 -3.91 14.46
C ALA A 66 6.51 -4.18 13.54
N LEU A 67 6.75 -4.73 12.34
CA LEU A 67 5.69 -5.13 11.42
C LEU A 67 4.85 -6.27 12.01
N GLU A 68 5.48 -7.25 12.65
CA GLU A 68 4.78 -8.34 13.35
C GLU A 68 3.90 -7.80 14.49
N ALA A 69 4.45 -6.90 15.32
CA ALA A 69 3.72 -6.26 16.40
C ALA A 69 2.49 -5.50 15.89
N GLY A 70 2.64 -4.73 14.81
CA GLY A 70 1.53 -4.00 14.21
C GLY A 70 0.48 -4.91 13.56
N ALA A 71 0.90 -5.99 12.90
CA ALA A 71 0.01 -6.94 12.23
C ALA A 71 -0.78 -7.83 13.19
N ALA A 72 -0.28 -8.07 14.41
CA ALA A 72 -0.95 -8.87 15.43
C ALA A 72 -2.16 -8.17 16.09
N VAL A 73 -2.28 -6.85 15.93
CA VAL A 73 -3.33 -6.05 16.55
C VAL A 73 -4.69 -6.27 15.87
N GLN A 74 -5.75 -6.34 16.68
CA GLN A 74 -7.14 -6.36 16.22
C GLN A 74 -7.99 -5.47 17.13
N ALA A 75 -8.89 -4.70 16.53
CA ALA A 75 -9.90 -3.89 17.21
C ALA A 75 -11.27 -4.05 16.54
N ASP A 76 -12.30 -3.40 17.08
CA ASP A 76 -13.68 -3.53 16.61
C ASP A 76 -13.93 -2.99 15.19
N THR A 77 -13.04 -2.12 14.68
CA THR A 77 -13.18 -1.49 13.36
C THR A 77 -11.85 -1.50 12.59
N PRO A 78 -11.86 -1.45 11.25
CA PRO A 78 -10.63 -1.39 10.45
C PRO A 78 -9.74 -0.20 10.82
N CYS A 79 -10.33 0.99 11.00
CA CYS A 79 -9.61 2.19 11.41
C CYS A 79 -9.04 2.09 12.83
N GLY A 80 -9.77 1.47 13.76
CA GLY A 80 -9.26 1.19 15.11
C GLY A 80 -8.07 0.23 15.08
N THR A 81 -8.17 -0.84 14.28
CA THR A 81 -7.09 -1.81 14.10
C THR A 81 -5.86 -1.15 13.49
N ALA A 82 -6.04 -0.32 12.45
CA ALA A 82 -4.95 0.41 11.81
C ALA A 82 -4.24 1.37 12.80
N TYR A 83 -5.01 2.13 13.59
CA TYR A 83 -4.44 3.06 14.56
C TYR A 83 -3.62 2.33 15.64
N GLN A 84 -4.21 1.30 16.24
CA GLN A 84 -3.56 0.54 17.30
C GLN A 84 -2.37 -0.27 16.77
N GLY A 85 -2.44 -0.77 15.53
CA GLY A 85 -1.32 -1.42 14.85
C GLY A 85 -0.15 -0.46 14.60
N ALA A 86 -0.43 0.78 14.20
CA ALA A 86 0.61 1.81 14.05
C ALA A 86 1.30 2.15 15.38
N LEU A 87 0.53 2.27 16.47
CA LEU A 87 1.09 2.49 17.81
C LEU A 87 1.95 1.29 18.28
N ALA A 88 1.51 0.06 18.04
CA ALA A 88 2.27 -1.14 18.37
C ALA A 88 3.59 -1.21 17.59
N MET A 89 3.58 -0.85 16.30
CA MET A 89 4.80 -0.77 15.49
C MET A 89 5.78 0.28 16.03
N ILE A 90 5.29 1.47 16.40
CA ILE A 90 6.14 2.53 17.00
C ILE A 90 6.72 2.05 18.33
N ALA A 91 5.92 1.40 19.19
CA ALA A 91 6.38 0.87 20.46
C ALA A 91 7.47 -0.20 20.28
N ALA A 92 7.25 -1.14 19.37
CA ALA A 92 8.23 -2.18 19.03
C ALA A 92 9.53 -1.59 18.48
N LEU A 93 9.47 -0.62 17.55
CA LEU A 93 10.68 0.06 17.05
C LEU A 93 11.46 0.76 18.16
N ARG A 94 10.76 1.39 19.11
CA ARG A 94 11.41 2.06 20.26
C ARG A 94 12.07 1.04 21.19
N GLU A 95 11.44 -0.11 21.40
CA GLU A 95 11.99 -1.21 22.22
C GLU A 95 13.25 -1.81 21.58
N GLU A 96 13.20 -2.11 20.27
CA GLU A 96 14.31 -2.74 19.55
C GLU A 96 15.50 -1.78 19.34
N THR A 97 15.23 -0.51 19.02
CA THR A 97 16.30 0.44 18.66
C THR A 97 16.76 1.33 19.81
N GLY A 98 15.99 1.43 20.89
CA GLY A 98 16.22 2.38 21.99
C GLY A 98 16.11 3.85 21.58
N GLN A 99 15.66 4.15 20.36
CA GLN A 99 15.54 5.51 19.83
C GLN A 99 14.11 6.01 19.89
N GLU A 100 13.94 7.24 20.36
CA GLU A 100 12.66 7.95 20.21
C GLU A 100 12.56 8.45 18.76
N GLY A 101 11.52 8.01 18.06
CA GLY A 101 11.21 8.52 16.72
C GLY A 101 10.99 10.04 16.73
N THR A 102 11.28 10.70 15.61
CA THR A 102 11.20 12.17 15.51
C THR A 102 9.79 12.71 15.29
N GLY A 103 8.78 11.83 15.18
CA GLY A 103 7.38 12.19 14.98
C GLY A 103 6.50 11.68 16.13
N GLU A 104 5.61 12.54 16.61
CA GLU A 104 4.51 12.12 17.48
C GLU A 104 3.40 11.51 16.60
N PRO A 105 2.83 10.36 16.96
CA PRO A 105 1.66 9.84 16.27
C PRO A 105 0.51 10.85 16.30
N PRO A 106 -0.34 10.90 15.26
CA PRO A 106 -1.54 11.72 15.30
C PRO A 106 -2.44 11.29 16.46
N ASP A 107 -3.24 12.24 16.97
CA ASP A 107 -4.24 11.93 17.98
C ASP A 107 -5.27 10.93 17.43
N GLU A 108 -5.74 10.03 18.31
CA GLU A 108 -6.67 8.96 17.94
C GLU A 108 -7.93 9.51 17.27
N ALA A 109 -8.51 10.57 17.81
CA ALA A 109 -9.76 11.13 17.30
C ALA A 109 -9.60 11.66 15.87
N SER A 110 -8.50 12.34 15.57
CA SER A 110 -8.20 12.82 14.21
C SER A 110 -7.89 11.68 13.25
N PHE A 111 -7.11 10.68 13.67
CA PHE A 111 -6.85 9.52 12.84
C PHE A 111 -8.13 8.76 12.49
N LEU A 112 -8.96 8.45 13.51
CA LEU A 112 -10.21 7.72 13.30
C LEU A 112 -11.16 8.52 12.42
N ARG A 113 -11.28 9.84 12.61
CA ARG A 113 -12.11 10.70 11.75
C ARG A 113 -11.66 10.63 10.30
N ALA A 114 -10.36 10.81 10.04
CA ALA A 114 -9.83 10.85 8.68
C ALA A 114 -9.90 9.47 8.00
N CYS A 115 -9.60 8.40 8.72
CA CYS A 115 -9.71 7.02 8.21
C CYS A 115 -11.16 6.65 7.88
N ASN A 116 -12.13 6.98 8.76
CA ASN A 116 -13.54 6.66 8.53
C ASN A 116 -14.16 7.44 7.34
N ALA A 117 -13.50 8.51 6.87
CA ALA A 117 -13.91 9.24 5.68
C ALA A 117 -13.48 8.53 4.37
N LEU A 118 -12.57 7.55 4.44
CA LEU A 118 -12.16 6.76 3.28
C LEU A 118 -13.23 5.72 2.91
N PRO A 119 -13.23 5.22 1.66
CA PRO A 119 -14.05 4.07 1.27
C PRO A 119 -13.72 2.82 2.11
N PRO A 120 -14.69 1.92 2.34
CA PRO A 120 -14.48 0.70 3.14
C PRO A 120 -13.32 -0.19 2.66
N GLU A 121 -13.07 -0.23 1.35
CA GLU A 121 -11.98 -0.99 0.74
C GLU A 121 -10.62 -0.37 1.11
N ALA A 122 -10.52 0.96 1.06
CA ALA A 122 -9.32 1.68 1.49
C ALA A 122 -9.07 1.51 3.00
N GLN A 123 -10.13 1.50 3.81
CA GLN A 123 -10.03 1.27 5.25
C GLN A 123 -9.47 -0.12 5.58
N GLN A 124 -9.85 -1.15 4.81
CA GLN A 124 -9.28 -2.50 4.98
C GLN A 124 -7.79 -2.52 4.67
N CYS A 125 -7.37 -1.81 3.62
CA CYS A 125 -5.95 -1.65 3.27
C CYS A 125 -5.13 -0.82 4.27
N MET A 126 -5.76 -0.20 5.28
CA MET A 126 -5.06 0.42 6.40
C MET A 126 -4.68 -0.59 7.49
N ILE A 127 -5.30 -1.78 7.51
CA ILE A 127 -4.93 -2.86 8.42
C ILE A 127 -3.64 -3.49 7.91
N MET A 128 -2.59 -3.48 8.72
CA MET A 128 -1.25 -3.96 8.32
C MET A 128 -1.27 -5.41 7.83
N SER A 129 -1.90 -6.33 8.58
CA SER A 129 -2.00 -7.74 8.21
C SER A 129 -2.72 -7.94 6.89
N TYR A 130 -3.86 -7.26 6.68
CA TYR A 130 -4.59 -7.29 5.41
C TYR A 130 -3.72 -6.76 4.26
N ALA A 131 -3.05 -5.61 4.44
CA ALA A 131 -2.21 -5.01 3.41
C ALA A 131 -1.03 -5.92 2.99
N LEU A 132 -0.47 -6.69 3.93
CA LEU A 132 0.60 -7.66 3.65
C LEU A 132 0.11 -8.87 2.85
N GLU A 133 -1.12 -9.32 3.11
CA GLU A 133 -1.76 -10.43 2.39
C GLU A 133 -2.33 -10.00 1.03
N HIS A 134 -2.75 -8.74 0.90
CA HIS A 134 -3.46 -8.18 -0.26
C HIS A 134 -2.68 -7.05 -0.96
N GLN A 135 -1.38 -7.25 -1.15
CA GLN A 135 -0.46 -6.21 -1.64
C GLN A 135 -0.91 -5.58 -2.98
N GLU A 136 -1.30 -6.39 -3.96
CA GLU A 136 -1.71 -5.90 -5.29
C GLU A 136 -2.97 -5.02 -5.22
N GLU A 137 -3.93 -5.41 -4.39
CA GLU A 137 -5.17 -4.66 -4.16
C GLU A 137 -4.90 -3.33 -3.44
N CYS A 138 -4.06 -3.37 -2.41
CA CYS A 138 -3.76 -2.22 -1.58
C CYS A 138 -2.78 -1.23 -2.21
N GLU A 139 -2.00 -1.65 -3.20
CA GLU A 139 -1.11 -0.75 -3.96
C GLU A 139 -1.89 0.36 -4.67
N ALA A 140 -3.06 0.04 -5.22
CA ALA A 140 -3.91 1.02 -5.89
C ALA A 140 -4.34 2.17 -4.96
N TRP A 141 -4.52 1.89 -3.67
CA TRP A 141 -4.93 2.87 -2.67
C TRP A 141 -3.80 3.81 -2.23
N LYS A 142 -2.53 3.42 -2.40
CA LYS A 142 -1.39 4.27 -2.00
C LYS A 142 -1.33 5.59 -2.77
N GLN A 143 -1.83 5.59 -4.01
CA GLN A 143 -1.88 6.76 -4.90
C GLN A 143 -3.28 7.35 -5.02
N ASP A 144 -4.27 6.83 -4.29
CA ASP A 144 -5.63 7.38 -4.31
C ASP A 144 -5.64 8.76 -3.63
N GLU A 145 -6.23 9.76 -4.30
CA GLU A 145 -6.26 11.13 -3.82
C GLU A 145 -6.91 11.30 -2.44
N ARG A 146 -7.85 10.43 -2.06
CA ARG A 146 -8.49 10.48 -0.74
C ARG A 146 -7.53 10.03 0.35
N VAL A 147 -6.75 8.97 0.09
CA VAL A 147 -5.71 8.47 1.01
C VAL A 147 -4.58 9.50 1.13
N LEU A 148 -4.18 10.10 0.01
CA LEU A 148 -3.18 11.17 0.00
C LEU A 148 -3.68 12.41 0.75
N ALA A 149 -4.95 12.79 0.61
CA ALA A 149 -5.55 13.88 1.37
C ALA A 149 -5.57 13.60 2.88
N MET A 150 -5.97 12.39 3.28
CA MET A 150 -5.91 11.96 4.69
C MET A 150 -4.48 12.07 5.24
N ARG A 151 -3.47 11.59 4.50
CA ARG A 151 -2.07 11.67 4.94
C ARG A 151 -1.60 13.11 5.14
N ARG A 152 -2.00 14.03 4.24
CA ARG A 152 -1.71 15.46 4.37
C ARG A 152 -2.40 16.06 5.59
N GLU A 153 -3.69 15.77 5.81
CA GLU A 153 -4.42 16.23 7.01
C GLU A 153 -3.71 15.79 8.29
N LEU A 154 -3.34 14.52 8.39
CA LEU A 154 -2.66 13.99 9.58
C LEU A 154 -1.26 14.58 9.78
N ALA A 155 -0.51 14.84 8.70
CA ALA A 155 0.79 15.47 8.77
C ALA A 155 0.71 16.94 9.22
N GLU A 156 -0.32 17.67 8.80
CA GLU A 156 -0.55 19.05 9.24
C GLU A 156 -0.88 19.13 10.74
N VAL A 157 -1.62 18.14 11.26
CA VAL A 157 -1.95 18.05 12.69
C VAL A 157 -0.72 17.70 13.54
N ALA A 158 0.18 16.86 13.04
CA ALA A 158 1.42 16.50 13.73
C ALA A 158 2.42 17.68 13.86
N GLY A 159 2.21 18.76 13.10
CA GLY A 159 3.10 19.94 13.09
C GLY A 159 4.36 19.74 12.25
N PRO A 160 5.13 20.82 11.99
CA PRO A 160 6.38 20.70 11.24
C PRO A 160 7.39 19.84 12.01
N PRO A 161 8.24 19.05 11.32
CA PRO A 161 9.32 18.34 11.98
C PRO A 161 10.22 19.34 12.74
N PRO A 162 10.84 18.93 13.86
CA PRO A 162 11.70 19.82 14.62
C PRO A 162 12.80 20.40 13.72
N ALA A 163 13.00 21.72 13.82
CA ALA A 163 14.02 22.43 13.06
C ALA A 163 15.41 21.82 13.37
N GLY A 164 16.00 21.15 12.37
CA GLY A 164 17.25 20.40 12.52
C GLY A 164 17.23 19.02 11.86
N SER A 165 16.04 18.50 11.50
CA SER A 165 15.92 17.25 10.74
C SER A 165 16.08 17.49 9.24
N THR A 166 17.25 17.96 8.80
CA THR A 166 17.68 17.72 7.41
C THR A 166 18.20 16.29 7.35
N ALA A 167 17.38 15.37 6.83
CA ALA A 167 17.87 14.06 6.45
C ALA A 167 19.03 14.23 5.45
N PRO A 168 20.15 13.50 5.60
CA PRO A 168 21.25 13.51 4.63
C PRO A 168 20.84 12.94 3.28
#